data_AF-A0A485NMJ2-F1
#
_entry.id   AF-A0A485NMJ2-F1
#
_cell.length_a   1.000
_cell.length_b   1.000
_cell.length_c   1.000
_cell.angle_alpha   90.00
_cell.angle_beta   90.00
_cell.angle_gamma   90.00
#
_symmetry.space_group_name_H-M   'P 1'
#
loop_
_entity.id
_entity.type
_entity.pdbx_description
1 polymer ?
#
loop_
_entity_poly.entity_id
_entity_poly.type
_entity_poly.pdbx_seq_one_letter_code
_entity_poly.pdbx_strand_id
1 'polypeptide(L)'
;HAFKVTEWEMVQPASQRPLTSKPLGKWSTNDVQMSAVSLKDYIAVKQNVPKYLSRSTGHYAAKCFLKAWRPAVEGLTNSMTLHGHNNGKQLMTMPVAKCTLEIIYLLT
;
A
#
# COMPACT_ATOMS: atom_id res chain seq x y z
N HIS A 1 52.52 4.56 8.55
CA HIS A 1 51.51 4.13 7.55
C HIS A 1 50.16 4.72 7.95
N ALA A 2 49.73 5.77 7.25
CA ALA A 2 48.48 6.47 7.51
C ALA A 2 47.29 5.65 6.98
N PHE A 3 46.32 5.33 7.84
CA PHE A 3 45.06 4.72 7.44
C PHE A 3 44.06 5.85 7.19
N LYS A 4 43.79 6.15 5.91
CA LYS A 4 42.71 7.07 5.52
C LYS A 4 41.38 6.41 5.88
N VAL A 5 40.70 6.94 6.89
CA VAL A 5 39.28 6.65 7.13
C VAL A 5 38.50 7.49 6.12
N THR A 6 38.18 6.90 4.97
CA THR A 6 37.30 7.50 3.97
C THR A 6 35.85 7.27 4.34
N GLU A 7 35.18 8.40 4.58
CA GLU A 7 33.82 8.69 4.13
C GLU A 7 32.70 7.81 4.71
N TRP A 8 32.15 8.29 5.83
CA TRP A 8 30.80 8.00 6.24
C TRP A 8 29.88 8.48 5.12
N GLU A 9 29.41 7.54 4.27
CA GLU A 9 28.25 7.80 3.44
C GLU A 9 27.12 8.25 4.37
N MET A 10 26.77 9.53 4.25
CA MET A 10 25.60 10.10 4.87
C MET A 10 24.39 9.29 4.39
N VAL A 11 23.96 8.31 5.18
CA VAL A 11 22.63 7.71 5.05
C VAL A 11 21.66 8.85 5.26
N GLN A 12 21.12 9.36 4.15
CA GLN A 12 20.12 10.42 4.11
C GLN A 12 19.00 10.05 5.12
N PRO A 13 18.66 10.94 6.08
CA PRO A 13 17.55 10.66 6.99
C PRO A 13 16.28 10.46 6.15
N ALA A 14 15.46 9.47 6.52
CA ALA A 14 14.26 9.05 5.81
C ALA A 14 13.10 10.09 5.79
N SER A 15 13.42 11.38 5.78
CA SER A 15 12.50 12.51 5.90
C SER A 15 12.04 13.12 4.57
N GLN A 16 12.48 12.61 3.43
CA GLN A 16 11.96 13.01 2.11
C GLN A 16 11.29 11.84 1.38
N ARG A 17 10.20 11.32 1.96
CA ARG A 17 9.24 10.56 1.14
C ARG A 17 8.25 11.56 0.56
N PRO A 18 8.00 11.59 -0.76
CA PRO A 18 7.11 12.58 -1.36
C PRO A 18 5.76 12.59 -0.62
N LEU A 19 5.29 13.79 -0.28
CA LEU A 19 4.01 14.04 0.39
C LEU A 19 2.80 13.52 -0.40
N THR A 20 3.03 13.05 -1.63
CA THR A 20 2.07 12.39 -2.51
C THR A 20 2.39 10.90 -2.59
N SER A 21 1.98 10.13 -1.59
CA SER A 21 2.17 8.68 -1.61
C SER A 21 1.24 8.00 -2.60
N LYS A 22 1.79 7.67 -3.77
CA LYS A 22 1.11 6.86 -4.75
C LYS A 22 1.11 5.39 -4.28
N PRO A 23 -0.03 4.73 -4.06
CA PRO A 23 -0.03 3.30 -3.82
C PRO A 23 0.72 2.58 -4.95
N LEU A 24 1.57 1.62 -4.57
CA LEU A 24 2.40 0.83 -5.49
C LEU A 24 3.39 1.67 -6.33
N GLY A 25 3.63 2.93 -5.95
CA GLY A 25 4.61 3.83 -6.57
C GLY A 25 4.20 4.45 -7.91
N LYS A 26 3.05 4.09 -8.49
CA LYS A 26 2.62 4.54 -9.83
C LYS A 26 1.30 5.31 -9.84
N TRP A 27 0.28 4.81 -9.14
CA TRP A 27 -1.10 5.31 -9.25
C TRP A 27 -1.39 6.42 -8.24
N SER A 28 -2.00 7.51 -8.68
CA SER A 28 -2.53 8.56 -7.79
C SER A 28 -3.95 8.19 -7.34
N THR A 29 -4.30 8.42 -6.07
CA THR A 29 -5.65 8.19 -5.53
C THR A 29 -6.52 9.45 -5.48
N ASN A 30 -5.97 10.61 -5.85
CA ASN A 30 -6.66 11.91 -5.70
C ASN A 30 -7.91 12.03 -6.60
N ASP A 31 -7.85 11.42 -7.79
CA ASP A 31 -8.88 11.57 -8.82
C ASP A 31 -10.01 10.54 -8.69
N VAL A 32 -9.90 9.60 -7.73
CA VAL A 32 -10.90 8.54 -7.53
C VAL A 32 -12.13 9.11 -6.81
N GLN A 33 -13.25 9.27 -7.52
CA GLN A 33 -14.53 9.68 -6.94
C GLN A 33 -15.43 8.46 -6.70
N MET A 34 -16.16 8.46 -5.58
CA MET A 34 -17.17 7.43 -5.27
C MET A 34 -18.55 7.97 -5.66
N SER A 35 -19.28 7.20 -6.47
CA SER A 35 -20.62 7.57 -6.94
C SER A 35 -21.69 7.45 -5.84
N ALA A 36 -21.53 6.52 -4.90
CA ALA A 36 -22.47 6.30 -3.80
C ALA A 36 -21.97 6.93 -2.48
N VAL A 37 -22.82 7.74 -1.85
CA VAL A 37 -22.49 8.48 -0.61
C VAL A 37 -22.23 7.56 0.59
N SER A 38 -22.96 6.45 0.71
CA SER A 38 -22.87 5.53 1.85
C SER A 38 -21.55 4.77 1.92
N LEU A 39 -20.89 4.54 0.79
CA LEU A 39 -19.62 3.79 0.72
C LEU A 39 -18.40 4.65 1.06
N LYS A 40 -18.56 5.97 1.10
CA LYS A 40 -17.48 6.94 1.31
C LYS A 40 -16.79 6.75 2.66
N ASP A 41 -17.53 6.35 3.69
CA ASP A 41 -17.02 6.14 5.04
C ASP A 41 -16.45 4.73 5.25
N TYR A 42 -16.78 3.78 4.37
CA TYR A 42 -16.37 2.39 4.49
C TYR A 42 -15.16 2.01 3.65
N ILE A 43 -14.79 2.84 2.66
CA ILE A 43 -13.69 2.57 1.73
C ILE A 43 -12.61 3.64 1.88
N ALA A 44 -11.51 3.28 2.53
CA ALA A 44 -10.36 4.17 2.72
C ALA A 44 -9.49 4.27 1.44
N VAL A 45 -9.91 5.09 0.47
CA VAL A 45 -9.14 5.42 -0.76
C VAL A 45 -8.50 6.81 -0.71
N LYS A 46 -9.22 7.81 -0.18
CA LYS A 46 -8.76 9.20 -0.10
C LYS A 46 -8.12 9.57 1.23
N GLN A 47 -8.34 8.77 2.26
CA GLN A 47 -7.86 9.08 3.61
C GLN A 47 -6.33 9.01 3.65
N ASN A 48 -5.71 9.95 4.36
CA ASN A 48 -4.27 10.16 4.56
C ASN A 48 -3.56 8.96 5.22
N VAL A 49 -3.60 7.79 4.60
CA VAL A 49 -2.75 6.65 4.94
C VAL A 49 -1.84 6.33 3.74
N PRO A 50 -0.90 7.23 3.42
CA PRO A 50 0.28 6.99 2.61
C PRO A 50 1.07 5.72 2.92
N LYS A 51 0.64 4.57 2.45
CA LYS A 51 1.50 3.38 2.48
C LYS A 51 2.09 3.13 1.11
N TYR A 52 3.38 3.42 1.03
CA TYR A 52 4.21 3.10 -0.13
C TYR A 52 4.23 1.59 -0.42
N LEU A 53 4.08 0.77 0.63
CA LEU A 53 3.82 -0.66 0.56
C LEU A 53 2.36 -0.97 0.90
N SER A 54 1.77 -1.85 0.13
CA SER A 54 0.44 -2.44 0.31
C SER A 54 0.24 -3.25 1.60
N ARG A 55 1.31 -3.55 2.35
CA ARG A 55 1.23 -4.28 3.63
C ARG A 55 1.49 -3.32 4.79
N SER A 56 0.56 -3.29 5.73
CA SER A 56 0.73 -2.65 7.03
C SER A 56 0.75 -3.66 8.14
N THR A 57 1.54 -3.41 9.17
CA THR A 57 1.45 -4.13 10.45
C THR A 57 0.28 -3.61 11.30
N GLY A 58 -0.84 -3.22 10.66
CA GLY A 58 -1.97 -2.59 11.34
C GLY A 58 -2.92 -3.62 11.96
N HIS A 59 -3.33 -3.40 13.21
CA HIS A 59 -4.28 -4.28 13.92
C HIS A 59 -5.75 -3.92 13.60
N TYR A 60 -6.18 -4.18 12.36
CA TYR A 60 -7.54 -3.87 11.89
C TYR A 60 -8.63 -4.80 12.41
N ALA A 61 -8.26 -5.90 13.07
CA ALA A 61 -9.19 -6.86 13.67
C ALA A 61 -9.47 -6.59 15.16
N ALA A 62 -8.79 -5.61 15.78
CA ALA A 62 -8.87 -5.39 17.23
C ALA A 62 -10.23 -4.85 17.70
N LYS A 63 -10.97 -4.13 16.85
CA LYS A 63 -12.31 -3.61 17.15
C LYS A 63 -13.22 -3.73 15.93
N CYS A 64 -14.53 -3.81 16.18
CA CYS A 64 -15.54 -3.73 15.13
C CYS A 64 -15.35 -2.44 14.32
N PHE A 65 -15.53 -2.53 12.99
CA PHE A 65 -15.39 -1.43 12.03
C PHE A 65 -13.96 -0.91 11.73
N LEU A 66 -12.93 -1.32 12.46
CA LEU A 66 -11.54 -0.96 12.08
C LEU A 66 -11.12 -1.58 10.74
N LYS A 67 -11.80 -2.63 10.29
CA LYS A 67 -11.61 -3.22 8.97
C LYS A 67 -12.04 -2.28 7.82
N ALA A 68 -12.84 -1.25 8.08
CA ALA A 68 -13.17 -0.22 7.07
C ALA A 68 -12.01 0.79 6.86
N TRP A 69 -11.21 1.00 7.91
CA TRP A 69 -10.09 1.95 7.92
C TRP A 69 -8.81 1.42 7.26
N ARG A 70 -8.76 0.12 6.92
CA ARG A 70 -7.61 -0.43 6.21
C ARG A 70 -7.60 0.08 4.76
N PRO A 71 -6.43 0.39 4.19
CA PRO A 71 -6.33 0.79 2.79
C PRO A 71 -6.93 -0.26 1.86
N ALA A 72 -7.62 0.17 0.81
CA ALA A 72 -8.29 -0.73 -0.14
C ALA A 72 -7.33 -1.76 -0.76
N VAL A 73 -6.10 -1.35 -1.11
CA VAL A 73 -5.06 -2.23 -1.69
C VAL A 73 -4.60 -3.32 -0.69
N GLU A 74 -4.54 -3.00 0.60
CA GLU A 74 -4.24 -3.96 1.67
C GLU A 74 -5.42 -4.93 1.86
N GLY A 75 -6.65 -4.44 1.70
CA GLY A 75 -7.86 -5.26 1.69
C GLY A 75 -7.86 -6.32 0.58
N LEU A 76 -7.59 -5.89 -0.65
CA LEU A 76 -7.51 -6.75 -1.84
C LEU A 76 -6.47 -7.85 -1.66
N THR A 77 -5.26 -7.47 -1.26
CA THR A 77 -4.16 -8.42 -1.16
C THR A 77 -4.33 -9.42 -0.02
N ASN A 78 -4.94 -9.01 1.11
CA ASN A 78 -5.33 -9.96 2.15
C ASN A 78 -6.40 -10.96 1.68
N SER A 79 -7.29 -10.56 0.76
CA SER A 79 -8.33 -11.45 0.24
C SER A 79 -7.79 -12.51 -0.73
N MET A 80 -6.70 -12.21 -1.44
CA MET A 80 -6.06 -13.15 -2.37
C MET A 80 -5.34 -14.31 -1.65
N THR A 81 -4.94 -14.14 -0.39
CA THR A 81 -4.18 -15.12 0.41
C THR A 81 -5.05 -15.96 1.35
N LEU A 82 -6.33 -16.16 1.05
CA LEU A 82 -7.29 -16.81 1.95
C LEU A 82 -7.32 -18.35 1.84
N HIS A 83 -6.75 -18.96 0.80
CA HIS A 83 -6.99 -20.36 0.48
C HIS A 83 -5.72 -21.23 0.48
N GLY A 84 -5.69 -22.21 1.40
CA GLY A 84 -4.76 -23.35 1.36
C GLY A 84 -3.29 -22.94 1.31
N HIS A 85 -2.61 -23.30 0.22
CA HIS A 85 -1.17 -23.13 0.06
C HIS A 85 -0.70 -21.66 -0.02
N ASN A 86 -1.61 -20.72 -0.30
CA ASN A 86 -1.27 -19.29 -0.40
C ASN A 86 -1.42 -18.51 0.92
N ASN A 87 -1.85 -19.19 1.99
CA ASN A 87 -2.04 -18.58 3.31
C ASN A 87 -0.73 -17.96 3.82
N GLY A 88 -0.80 -16.69 4.22
CA GLY A 88 0.35 -15.93 4.75
C GLY A 88 1.33 -15.41 3.68
N LYS A 89 1.17 -15.76 2.40
CA LYS A 89 2.07 -15.35 1.30
C LYS A 89 1.69 -14.00 0.70
N GLN A 90 1.57 -12.98 1.54
CA GLN A 90 1.14 -11.65 1.11
C GLN A 90 2.17 -10.94 0.22
N LEU A 91 3.46 -11.18 0.42
CA LEU A 91 4.52 -10.61 -0.44
C LEU A 91 4.43 -11.12 -1.88
N MET A 92 4.14 -12.42 -2.07
CA MET A 92 3.97 -13.03 -3.40
C MET A 92 2.74 -12.51 -4.15
N THR A 93 1.77 -12.00 -3.41
CA THR A 93 0.52 -11.46 -3.96
C THR A 93 0.69 -10.06 -4.54
N MET A 94 1.72 -9.32 -4.10
CA MET A 94 1.94 -7.94 -4.55
C MET A 94 2.31 -7.78 -6.02
N PRO A 95 3.24 -8.58 -6.56
CA PRO A 95 3.52 -8.57 -7.98
C PRO A 95 2.27 -8.89 -8.81
N VAL A 96 1.43 -9.82 -8.36
CA VAL A 96 0.17 -10.18 -9.05
C VAL A 96 -0.79 -9.00 -9.08
N ALA A 97 -1.03 -8.35 -7.92
CA ALA A 97 -1.89 -7.18 -7.85
C ALA A 97 -1.37 -5.98 -8.66
N LYS A 98 -0.04 -5.82 -8.76
CA LYS A 98 0.56 -4.78 -9.60
C LYS A 98 0.35 -5.08 -11.09
N CYS A 99 0.57 -6.33 -11.51
CA CYS A 99 0.37 -6.78 -12.88
C CYS A 99 -1.10 -6.62 -13.31
N THR A 100 -2.07 -7.01 -12.46
CA THR A 100 -3.49 -6.87 -12.78
C THR A 100 -3.91 -5.41 -12.94
N LEU A 101 -3.42 -4.50 -12.10
CA LEU A 101 -3.70 -3.06 -12.23
C LEU A 101 -3.08 -2.46 -13.50
N GLU A 102 -1.88 -2.92 -13.89
CA GLU A 102 -1.26 -2.51 -15.16
C GLU A 102 -2.09 -2.97 -16.37
N ILE A 103 -2.61 -4.20 -16.35
CA ILE A 103 -3.51 -4.71 -17.40
C ILE A 103 -4.81 -3.88 -17.45
N ILE A 104 -5.44 -3.62 -16.30
CA ILE A 104 -6.70 -2.85 -16.24
C ILE A 104 -6.54 -1.45 -16.85
N TYR A 105 -5.43 -0.76 -16.57
CA TYR A 105 -5.16 0.55 -17.13
C TYR A 105 -4.84 0.55 -18.63
N LEU A 106 -4.24 -0.53 -19.16
CA LEU A 106 -4.02 -0.63 -20.60
C LEU A 106 -5.32 -0.96 -21.35
N LEU A 107 -6.25 -1.65 -20.69
CA LEU A 107 -7.53 -2.06 -21.28
C LEU A 107 -8.62 -0.98 -21.17
N THR A 108 -8.49 -0.02 -20.25
CA THR A 108 -9.51 1.00 -19.94
C THR A 108 -8.96 2.39 -20.16
#